data_AF-A0AAV3M5T8-F1
#
_entry.id   AF-A0AAV3M5T8-F1
#
_cell.length_a   1.000
_cell.length_b   1.000
_cell.length_c   1.000
_cell.angle_alpha   90.00
_cell.angle_beta   90.00
_cell.angle_gamma   90.00
#
_symmetry.space_group_name_H-M   'P 1'
#
loop_
_entity.id
_entity.type
_entity.pdbx_description
1 polymer ?
#
loop_
_entity_poly.entity_id
_entity_poly.type
_entity_poly.pdbx_seq_one_letter_code
_entity_poly.pdbx_strand_id
1 'polypeptide(L)'
;MIMLSRSIFISIFIIWNLASIIYIDNLGSLRQSLPQNIISWLAIVLIISIIAFTVFYRKIKIFITIPAMCFCLGLVILSINLFYVQENTNIIFWYWSGISAGVILYIVGLQIREKWLIQSFCIYCFIIINVIQCFFTIYQYIFETNIFYFATGMRSYGLTQQITVLSVNMAMSCILSLMTMVLSQFKLASIFQEKCRTMLLGIGIFLFTMMLVILQSVTIILSFAVCTFIFICLFYHKNKLRVSVSYFIIAIAVFIGVYLIQLCPKYIDSEIINRFHIKQMLRFSISLFISPPTEMWEKPLIMNASFETNQIPFLSSDNYIMPHVFNEILRWVMTGGYINLIFMSFLITGGIYVIYQSIIKYKKNGNGYSILLVLALTPVVINSNLEHPFLQSVLHWGMIILFLSFSDASFPLKEQSIFYINKHLSLLFSFSTFIIGLSVFIIGLSLFNGQSFFHTNIFSFA
;
A
#
# COMPACT_ATOMS: atom_id res chain seq x y z
N MET A 1 11.63 7.64 -28.88
CA MET A 1 11.70 6.67 -27.75
C MET A 1 11.41 7.24 -26.35
N ILE A 2 11.78 8.49 -26.01
CA ILE A 2 11.52 9.06 -24.67
C ILE A 2 10.02 9.21 -24.36
N MET A 3 9.25 9.68 -25.34
CA MET A 3 7.79 9.75 -25.24
C MET A 3 7.18 8.35 -25.19
N LEU A 4 7.71 7.41 -25.97
CA LEU A 4 7.23 6.03 -26.00
C LEU A 4 7.38 5.34 -24.63
N SER A 5 8.56 5.38 -23.99
CA SER A 5 8.72 4.74 -22.68
C SER A 5 7.91 5.42 -21.57
N ARG A 6 7.69 6.73 -21.66
CA ARG A 6 6.77 7.46 -20.77
C ARG A 6 5.32 7.03 -20.98
N SER A 7 4.89 6.95 -22.24
CA SER A 7 3.55 6.52 -22.61
C SER A 7 3.30 5.09 -22.16
N ILE A 8 4.23 4.17 -22.41
CA ILE A 8 4.10 2.77 -22.00
C ILE A 8 4.02 2.65 -20.47
N PHE A 9 4.87 3.36 -19.72
CA PHE A 9 4.79 3.38 -18.26
C PHE A 9 3.41 3.87 -17.79
N ILE A 10 2.93 4.99 -18.36
CA ILE A 10 1.62 5.55 -18.04
C ILE A 10 0.50 4.56 -18.36
N SER A 11 0.52 3.93 -19.53
CA SER A 11 -0.47 2.93 -19.94
C SER A 11 -0.52 1.75 -18.98
N ILE A 12 0.64 1.20 -18.60
CA ILE A 12 0.71 0.08 -17.65
C ILE A 12 0.23 0.51 -16.27
N PHE A 13 0.61 1.71 -15.83
CA PHE A 13 0.15 2.24 -14.55
C PHE A 13 -1.36 2.41 -14.50
N ILE A 14 -2.00 2.87 -15.60
CA ILE A 14 -3.46 2.94 -15.72
C ILE A 14 -4.06 1.53 -15.62
N ILE A 15 -3.56 0.56 -16.40
CA ILE A 15 -4.08 -0.81 -16.40
C ILE A 15 -3.96 -1.45 -15.02
N TRP A 16 -2.81 -1.30 -14.36
CA TRP A 16 -2.57 -1.81 -13.02
C TRP A 16 -3.62 -1.30 -12.02
N ASN A 17 -3.88 -0.01 -12.11
CA ASN A 17 -4.82 0.67 -11.25
C ASN A 17 -6.29 0.32 -11.55
N LEU A 18 -6.66 0.15 -12.82
CA LEU A 18 -7.99 -0.30 -13.23
C LEU A 18 -8.31 -1.69 -12.68
N ALA A 19 -7.30 -2.52 -12.40
CA ALA A 19 -7.50 -3.81 -11.75
C ALA A 19 -8.17 -3.69 -10.36
N SER A 20 -8.10 -2.53 -9.70
CA SER A 20 -8.83 -2.28 -8.44
C SER A 20 -10.34 -2.10 -8.63
N ILE A 21 -10.78 -1.80 -9.84
CA ILE A 21 -12.19 -1.60 -10.21
C ILE A 21 -12.79 -2.90 -10.76
N ILE A 22 -11.97 -3.88 -11.12
CA ILE A 22 -12.46 -5.18 -11.59
C ILE A 22 -12.61 -6.08 -10.38
N TYR A 23 -13.86 -6.38 -10.03
CA TYR A 23 -14.14 -7.37 -9.01
C TYR A 23 -13.96 -8.78 -9.60
N ILE A 24 -13.19 -9.62 -8.91
CA ILE A 24 -13.01 -11.03 -9.24
C ILE A 24 -13.19 -11.82 -7.95
N ASP A 25 -14.08 -12.81 -7.97
CA ASP A 25 -14.42 -13.60 -6.78
C ASP A 25 -13.18 -14.24 -6.16
N ASN A 26 -13.16 -14.24 -4.82
CA ASN A 26 -12.10 -14.85 -4.07
C ASN A 26 -12.19 -16.37 -4.20
N LEU A 27 -11.19 -17.02 -4.81
CA LEU A 27 -11.14 -18.47 -5.07
C LEU A 27 -10.88 -19.33 -3.81
N GLY A 28 -11.24 -18.82 -2.62
CA GLY A 28 -11.48 -19.61 -1.41
C GLY A 28 -10.29 -20.28 -0.71
N SER A 29 -9.07 -20.27 -1.28
CA SER A 29 -7.96 -21.06 -0.70
C SER A 29 -6.90 -20.23 0.04
N LEU A 30 -6.56 -19.02 -0.41
CA LEU A 30 -5.58 -18.14 0.26
C LEU A 30 -5.94 -16.67 -0.01
N ARG A 31 -5.95 -15.79 1.00
CA ARG A 31 -6.26 -14.34 0.80
C ARG A 31 -5.30 -13.64 -0.19
N GLN A 32 -4.16 -14.26 -0.50
CA GLN A 32 -3.19 -13.80 -1.51
C GLN A 32 -3.53 -14.23 -2.95
N SER A 33 -4.35 -15.27 -3.17
CA SER A 33 -4.70 -15.80 -4.50
C SER A 33 -5.83 -15.04 -5.18
N LEU A 34 -6.05 -13.78 -4.81
CA LEU A 34 -6.93 -12.87 -5.53
C LEU A 34 -6.34 -12.60 -6.92
N PRO A 35 -7.10 -12.76 -8.02
CA PRO A 35 -6.60 -12.48 -9.36
C PRO A 35 -6.08 -11.05 -9.54
N GLN A 36 -6.59 -10.10 -8.75
CA GLN A 36 -6.07 -8.73 -8.66
C GLN A 36 -4.59 -8.67 -8.22
N ASN A 37 -4.15 -9.55 -7.32
CA ASN A 37 -2.77 -9.63 -6.86
C ASN A 37 -1.84 -10.14 -7.96
N ILE A 38 -2.31 -11.12 -8.77
CA ILE A 38 -1.56 -11.63 -9.93
C ILE A 38 -1.36 -10.52 -10.96
N ILE A 39 -2.44 -9.81 -11.31
CA ILE A 39 -2.38 -8.66 -12.24
C ILE A 39 -1.42 -7.59 -11.70
N SER A 40 -1.44 -7.35 -10.39
CA SER A 40 -0.56 -6.38 -9.74
C SER A 40 0.92 -6.79 -9.82
N TRP A 41 1.24 -8.06 -9.58
CA TRP A 41 2.61 -8.56 -9.74
C TRP A 41 3.09 -8.45 -11.19
N LEU A 42 2.25 -8.81 -12.17
CA LEU A 42 2.56 -8.66 -13.59
C LEU A 42 2.85 -7.19 -13.96
N ALA A 43 2.02 -6.26 -13.47
CA ALA A 43 2.23 -4.83 -13.69
C ALA A 43 3.52 -4.31 -13.05
N ILE A 44 3.82 -4.70 -11.80
CA ILE A 44 5.04 -4.33 -11.10
C ILE A 44 6.28 -4.80 -11.87
N VAL A 45 6.28 -6.06 -12.31
CA VAL A 45 7.38 -6.65 -13.08
C VAL A 45 7.58 -5.90 -14.41
N LEU A 46 6.50 -5.59 -15.13
CA LEU A 46 6.61 -4.80 -16.37
C LEU A 46 7.15 -3.39 -16.12
N ILE A 47 6.70 -2.71 -15.07
CA ILE A 47 7.19 -1.38 -14.69
C ILE A 47 8.69 -1.45 -14.42
N ILE A 48 9.13 -2.44 -13.65
CA ILE A 48 10.55 -2.70 -13.37
C ILE A 48 11.32 -2.88 -14.67
N SER A 49 10.86 -3.77 -15.55
CA SER A 49 11.50 -4.04 -16.85
C SER A 49 11.63 -2.80 -17.71
N ILE A 50 10.58 -2.01 -17.87
CA ILE A 50 10.60 -0.84 -18.76
C ILE A 50 11.57 0.22 -18.24
N ILE A 51 11.55 0.48 -16.93
CA ILE A 51 12.46 1.48 -16.37
C ILE A 51 13.90 0.97 -16.45
N ALA A 52 14.15 -0.31 -16.16
CA ALA A 52 15.46 -0.94 -16.33
C ALA A 52 15.96 -0.82 -17.79
N PHE A 53 15.10 -1.10 -18.78
CA PHE A 53 15.42 -0.89 -20.19
C PHE A 53 15.75 0.57 -20.51
N THR A 54 15.02 1.54 -19.93
CA THR A 54 15.34 2.95 -20.14
C THR A 54 16.67 3.36 -19.52
N VAL A 55 17.04 2.78 -18.38
CA VAL A 55 18.35 2.99 -17.73
C VAL A 55 19.47 2.42 -18.60
N PHE A 56 19.28 1.19 -19.10
CA PHE A 56 20.20 0.53 -20.03
C PHE A 56 20.43 1.35 -21.30
N TYR A 57 19.35 1.67 -22.02
CA TYR A 57 19.40 2.37 -23.30
C TYR A 57 20.05 3.76 -23.18
N ARG A 58 19.77 4.47 -22.09
CA ARG A 58 20.32 5.81 -21.85
C ARG A 58 21.69 5.80 -21.17
N LYS A 59 22.22 4.63 -20.82
CA LYS A 59 23.49 4.46 -20.12
C LYS A 59 23.57 5.30 -18.83
N ILE A 60 22.45 5.35 -18.10
CA ILE A 60 22.32 6.07 -16.83
C ILE A 60 23.05 5.29 -15.74
N LYS A 61 23.77 5.99 -14.86
CA LYS A 61 24.34 5.40 -13.64
C LYS A 61 23.23 5.20 -12.60
N ILE A 62 23.12 4.00 -12.04
CA ILE A 62 22.21 3.71 -10.93
C ILE A 62 22.75 4.37 -9.66
N PHE A 63 21.90 5.17 -9.03
CA PHE A 63 22.14 5.76 -7.71
C PHE A 63 21.46 4.93 -6.63
N ILE A 64 22.18 4.66 -5.53
CA ILE A 64 21.66 4.01 -4.33
C ILE A 64 21.70 5.02 -3.19
N THR A 65 20.55 5.33 -2.61
CA THR A 65 20.40 6.19 -1.43
C THR A 65 20.59 5.38 -0.14
N ILE A 66 20.76 6.05 1.00
CA ILE A 66 20.86 5.36 2.31
C ILE A 66 19.64 4.47 2.58
N PRO A 67 18.38 4.92 2.39
CA PRO A 67 17.21 4.05 2.54
C PRO A 67 17.28 2.79 1.66
N ALA A 68 17.66 2.95 0.39
CA ALA A 68 17.83 1.81 -0.52
C ALA A 68 18.90 0.84 -0.01
N MET A 69 20.00 1.34 0.56
CA MET A 69 21.05 0.51 1.13
C MET A 69 20.54 -0.27 2.37
N CYS A 70 19.79 0.38 3.26
CA CYS A 70 19.14 -0.29 4.39
C CYS A 70 18.21 -1.41 3.90
N PHE A 71 17.38 -1.15 2.88
CA PHE A 71 16.48 -2.16 2.32
C PHE A 71 17.23 -3.34 1.67
N CYS A 72 18.33 -3.06 0.96
CA CYS A 72 19.21 -4.10 0.41
C CYS A 72 19.88 -4.94 1.50
N LEU A 73 20.41 -4.31 2.55
CA LEU A 73 21.01 -5.02 3.68
C LEU A 73 19.99 -5.89 4.40
N GLY A 74 18.77 -5.38 4.60
CA GLY A 74 17.64 -6.15 5.11
C GLY A 74 17.39 -7.40 4.27
N LEU A 75 17.32 -7.26 2.94
CA LEU A 75 17.14 -8.42 2.05
C LEU A 75 18.26 -9.46 2.14
N VAL A 76 19.51 -9.03 2.28
CA VAL A 76 20.65 -9.94 2.48
C VAL A 76 20.47 -10.72 3.78
N ILE A 77 20.05 -10.08 4.86
CA ILE A 77 19.78 -10.75 6.14
C ILE A 77 18.61 -11.71 6.02
N LEU A 78 17.53 -11.30 5.37
CA LEU A 78 16.37 -12.17 5.15
C LEU A 78 16.73 -13.43 4.34
N SER A 79 17.72 -13.34 3.44
CA SER A 79 18.17 -14.50 2.66
C SER A 79 18.77 -15.62 3.51
N ILE A 80 19.22 -15.33 4.74
CA ILE A 80 19.70 -16.34 5.69
C ILE A 80 18.59 -17.34 6.04
N ASN A 81 17.33 -16.89 6.13
CA ASN A 81 16.19 -17.76 6.43
C ASN A 81 15.95 -18.81 5.35
N LEU A 82 16.34 -18.55 4.09
CA LEU A 82 16.20 -19.54 3.00
C LEU A 82 17.11 -20.75 3.20
N PHE A 83 18.23 -20.58 3.90
CA PHE A 83 19.20 -21.64 4.13
C PHE A 83 19.06 -22.28 5.51
N TYR A 84 18.59 -21.51 6.51
CA TYR A 84 18.50 -21.96 7.90
C TYR A 84 17.25 -22.80 8.19
N VAL A 85 16.10 -22.44 7.61
CA VAL A 85 14.82 -23.12 7.89
C VAL A 85 14.59 -24.22 6.85
N GLN A 86 14.79 -25.48 7.23
CA GLN A 86 14.63 -26.63 6.32
C GLN A 86 13.17 -27.02 6.08
N GLU A 87 12.25 -26.67 6.99
CA GLU A 87 10.82 -26.91 6.84
C GLU A 87 10.13 -25.71 6.15
N ASN A 88 9.28 -25.96 5.14
CA ASN A 88 8.50 -24.93 4.43
C ASN A 88 9.31 -23.89 3.63
N THR A 89 10.43 -24.30 3.04
CA THR A 89 11.27 -23.47 2.14
C THR A 89 10.48 -22.76 1.04
N ASN A 90 9.45 -23.39 0.48
CA ASN A 90 8.60 -22.81 -0.56
C ASN A 90 7.89 -21.51 -0.12
N ILE A 91 7.35 -21.47 1.09
CA ILE A 91 6.60 -20.31 1.58
C ILE A 91 7.57 -19.15 1.85
N ILE A 92 8.71 -19.44 2.48
CA ILE A 92 9.77 -18.47 2.76
C ILE A 92 10.31 -17.89 1.45
N PHE A 93 10.44 -18.71 0.41
CA PHE A 93 10.84 -18.27 -0.92
C PHE A 93 9.86 -17.26 -1.53
N TRP A 94 8.55 -17.48 -1.42
CA TRP A 94 7.55 -16.52 -1.92
C TRP A 94 7.54 -15.20 -1.14
N TYR A 95 7.77 -15.26 0.17
CA TYR A 95 7.95 -14.04 0.97
C TYR A 95 9.19 -13.25 0.58
N TRP A 96 10.32 -13.95 0.42
CA TRP A 96 11.57 -13.35 -0.02
C TRP A 96 11.46 -12.76 -1.44
N SER A 97 10.77 -13.46 -2.36
CA SER A 97 10.57 -12.98 -3.73
C SER A 97 9.68 -11.73 -3.76
N GLY A 98 8.62 -11.68 -2.94
CA GLY A 98 7.79 -10.49 -2.79
C GLY A 98 8.59 -9.28 -2.29
N ILE A 99 9.36 -9.43 -1.21
CA ILE A 99 10.17 -8.32 -0.66
C ILE A 99 11.27 -7.90 -1.65
N SER A 100 11.90 -8.85 -2.33
CA SER A 100 12.94 -8.55 -3.32
C SER A 100 12.41 -7.74 -4.50
N ALA A 101 11.23 -8.09 -5.02
CA ALA A 101 10.53 -7.30 -6.02
C ALA A 101 10.24 -5.87 -5.52
N GLY A 102 9.93 -5.71 -4.24
CA GLY A 102 9.67 -4.41 -3.62
C GLY A 102 10.92 -3.53 -3.54
N VAL A 103 12.05 -4.08 -3.12
CA VAL A 103 13.32 -3.33 -3.09
C VAL A 103 13.78 -2.98 -4.50
N ILE A 104 13.61 -3.88 -5.47
CA ILE A 104 13.91 -3.58 -6.88
C ILE A 104 13.00 -2.46 -7.37
N LEU A 105 11.68 -2.54 -7.10
CA LEU A 105 10.73 -1.48 -7.46
C LEU A 105 11.12 -0.13 -6.85
N TYR A 106 11.58 -0.12 -5.59
CA TYR A 106 12.08 1.08 -4.93
C TYR A 106 13.30 1.67 -5.65
N ILE A 107 14.33 0.86 -5.90
CA ILE A 107 15.58 1.28 -6.56
C ILE A 107 15.30 1.80 -7.99
N VAL A 108 14.42 1.10 -8.70
CA VAL A 108 14.00 1.48 -10.04
C VAL A 108 13.18 2.78 -10.01
N GLY A 109 12.30 2.95 -9.03
CA GLY A 109 11.56 4.18 -8.77
C GLY A 109 12.47 5.40 -8.55
N LEU A 110 13.60 5.22 -7.84
CA LEU A 110 14.62 6.26 -7.70
C LEU A 110 15.20 6.73 -9.05
N GLN A 111 15.25 5.85 -10.05
CA GLN A 111 15.78 6.19 -11.38
C GLN A 111 14.80 7.01 -12.23
N ILE A 112 13.54 7.19 -11.81
CA ILE A 112 12.55 8.07 -12.46
C ILE A 112 12.83 9.54 -12.12
N ARG A 113 14.06 9.99 -12.40
CA ARG A 113 14.55 11.33 -12.07
C ARG A 113 13.92 12.39 -12.98
N GLU A 114 13.55 13.53 -12.38
CA GLU A 114 13.14 14.78 -13.07
C GLU A 114 11.89 14.68 -13.97
N LYS A 115 11.06 13.65 -13.81
CA LYS A 115 9.79 13.55 -14.54
C LYS A 115 8.62 13.92 -13.63
N TRP A 116 8.55 15.20 -13.25
CA TRP A 116 7.39 15.78 -12.55
C TRP A 116 6.07 15.34 -13.19
N LEU A 117 6.03 15.26 -14.52
CA LEU A 117 4.88 14.75 -15.28
C LEU A 117 4.47 13.33 -14.90
N ILE A 118 5.42 12.39 -14.75
CA ILE A 118 5.08 11.01 -14.37
C ILE A 118 4.59 10.97 -12.93
N GLN A 119 5.31 11.64 -12.03
CA GLN A 119 4.96 11.63 -10.61
C GLN A 119 3.59 12.25 -10.35
N SER A 120 3.33 13.43 -10.94
CA SER A 120 2.02 14.08 -10.88
C SER A 120 0.92 13.25 -11.54
N PHE A 121 1.20 12.63 -12.69
CA PHE A 121 0.25 11.74 -13.35
C PHE A 121 -0.13 10.55 -12.46
N CYS A 122 0.84 9.87 -11.84
CA CYS A 122 0.57 8.75 -10.94
C CYS A 122 -0.32 9.15 -9.76
N ILE A 123 -0.07 10.33 -9.17
CA ILE A 123 -0.88 10.87 -8.06
C ILE A 123 -2.31 11.17 -8.53
N TYR A 124 -2.49 11.88 -9.65
CA TYR A 124 -3.82 12.18 -10.18
C TYR A 124 -4.59 10.93 -10.60
N CYS A 125 -3.90 9.98 -11.24
CA CYS A 125 -4.49 8.69 -11.62
C CYS A 125 -5.03 8.00 -10.37
N PHE A 126 -4.20 7.83 -9.33
CA PHE A 126 -4.63 7.23 -8.07
C PHE A 126 -5.84 7.94 -7.43
N ILE A 127 -5.87 9.28 -7.42
CA ILE A 127 -7.02 10.05 -6.92
C ILE A 127 -8.29 9.73 -7.74
N ILE A 128 -8.21 9.74 -9.07
CA ILE A 128 -9.38 9.52 -9.95
C ILE A 128 -10.00 8.14 -9.73
N ILE A 129 -9.18 7.11 -9.59
CA ILE A 129 -9.68 5.74 -9.36
C ILE A 129 -10.38 5.62 -8.03
N ASN A 130 -9.85 6.26 -6.99
CA ASN A 130 -10.51 6.27 -5.70
C ASN A 130 -11.81 7.07 -5.73
N VAL A 131 -11.93 8.13 -6.55
CA VAL A 131 -13.23 8.79 -6.78
C VAL A 131 -14.24 7.81 -7.40
N ILE A 132 -13.82 7.00 -8.38
CA ILE A 132 -14.66 5.95 -8.96
C ILE A 132 -15.08 4.93 -7.88
N GLN A 133 -14.16 4.50 -7.03
CA GLN A 133 -14.47 3.62 -5.88
C GLN A 133 -15.48 4.27 -4.93
N CYS A 134 -15.38 5.58 -4.64
CA CYS A 134 -16.38 6.28 -3.84
C CYS A 134 -17.79 6.18 -4.45
N PHE A 135 -17.92 6.31 -5.77
CA PHE A 135 -19.24 6.19 -6.41
C PHE A 135 -19.79 4.77 -6.28
N PHE A 136 -18.97 3.75 -6.43
CA PHE A 136 -19.39 2.36 -6.19
C PHE A 136 -19.78 2.12 -4.73
N THR A 137 -19.04 2.68 -3.76
CA THR A 137 -19.37 2.52 -2.34
C THR A 137 -20.65 3.26 -1.96
N ILE A 138 -20.88 4.46 -2.51
CA ILE A 138 -22.14 5.20 -2.34
C ILE A 138 -23.29 4.40 -2.92
N TYR A 139 -23.12 3.85 -4.11
CA TYR A 139 -24.13 3.03 -4.75
C TYR A 139 -24.50 1.80 -3.90
N GLN A 140 -23.49 1.06 -3.42
CA GLN A 140 -23.69 -0.07 -2.50
C GLN A 140 -24.35 0.33 -1.18
N TYR A 141 -24.04 1.52 -0.67
CA TYR A 141 -24.62 2.04 0.57
C TYR A 141 -26.11 2.40 0.42
N ILE A 142 -26.55 2.91 -0.75
CA ILE A 142 -27.92 3.37 -0.98
C ILE A 142 -28.85 2.27 -1.49
N PHE A 143 -28.42 1.47 -2.47
CA PHE A 143 -29.31 0.63 -3.30
C PHE A 143 -29.26 -0.87 -2.97
N GLU A 144 -28.80 -1.23 -1.78
CA GLU A 144 -28.60 -2.61 -1.27
C GLU A 144 -27.34 -3.35 -1.75
N THR A 145 -26.81 -4.17 -0.85
CA THR A 145 -25.56 -4.93 -0.94
C THR A 145 -25.64 -6.20 -1.80
N ASN A 146 -26.81 -6.51 -2.37
CA ASN A 146 -27.14 -7.81 -2.96
C ASN A 146 -27.11 -7.86 -4.50
N ILE A 147 -27.01 -6.71 -5.20
CA ILE A 147 -27.00 -6.66 -6.68
C ILE A 147 -25.76 -7.37 -7.25
N PHE A 148 -24.68 -7.23 -6.51
CA PHE A 148 -23.53 -8.07 -6.58
C PHE A 148 -23.70 -9.09 -5.45
N TYR A 149 -23.42 -10.39 -5.63
CA TYR A 149 -23.48 -11.48 -4.64
C TYR A 149 -22.60 -11.26 -3.37
N PHE A 150 -22.42 -10.01 -2.94
CA PHE A 150 -21.20 -9.45 -2.39
C PHE A 150 -21.34 -9.17 -0.90
N ALA A 151 -22.53 -8.97 -0.34
CA ALA A 151 -22.60 -8.86 1.11
C ALA A 151 -23.97 -9.30 1.58
N THR A 152 -24.12 -10.59 1.81
CA THR A 152 -25.16 -11.12 2.69
C THR A 152 -24.90 -10.60 4.10
N GLY A 153 -25.43 -9.41 4.42
CA GLY A 153 -25.41 -8.82 5.76
C GLY A 153 -24.16 -8.02 6.17
N MET A 154 -23.19 -7.81 5.27
CA MET A 154 -21.94 -7.09 5.58
C MET A 154 -21.98 -5.61 5.15
N ARG A 155 -21.22 -4.75 5.84
CA ARG A 155 -21.06 -3.32 5.51
C ARG A 155 -20.57 -3.10 4.07
N SER A 156 -20.93 -1.96 3.46
CA SER A 156 -20.44 -1.56 2.13
C SER A 156 -18.91 -1.48 2.09
N TYR A 157 -18.26 -2.28 1.24
CA TYR A 157 -16.80 -2.37 1.17
C TYR A 157 -16.25 -2.04 -0.24
N GLY A 158 -17.08 -1.51 -1.13
CA GLY A 158 -16.70 -1.17 -2.50
C GLY A 158 -16.37 -2.41 -3.32
N LEU A 159 -15.47 -2.24 -4.29
CA LEU A 159 -14.97 -3.35 -5.11
C LEU A 159 -13.68 -3.95 -4.54
N THR A 160 -13.15 -3.37 -3.45
CA THR A 160 -11.88 -3.77 -2.82
C THR A 160 -12.00 -4.97 -1.87
N GLN A 161 -13.18 -5.58 -1.74
CA GLN A 161 -13.49 -6.77 -0.91
C GLN A 161 -13.23 -6.64 0.61
N GLN A 162 -12.48 -5.63 1.06
CA GLN A 162 -12.13 -5.36 2.45
C GLN A 162 -12.30 -3.88 2.80
N ILE A 163 -12.99 -3.63 3.91
CA ILE A 163 -13.33 -2.29 4.41
C ILE A 163 -12.08 -1.50 4.81
N THR A 164 -11.10 -2.17 5.42
CA THR A 164 -9.86 -1.55 5.89
C THR A 164 -8.96 -1.11 4.76
N VAL A 165 -8.82 -1.94 3.73
CA VAL A 165 -8.10 -1.60 2.50
C VAL A 165 -8.74 -0.39 1.82
N LEU A 166 -10.08 -0.39 1.69
CA LEU A 166 -10.82 0.73 1.14
C LEU A 166 -10.63 2.03 1.94
N SER A 167 -10.77 1.96 3.27
CA SER A 167 -10.69 3.15 4.13
C SER A 167 -9.28 3.74 4.15
N VAL A 168 -8.23 2.91 4.12
CA VAL A 168 -6.84 3.38 3.97
C VAL A 168 -6.68 4.13 2.64
N ASN A 169 -7.25 3.62 1.55
CA ASN A 169 -7.24 4.29 0.26
C ASN A 169 -7.95 5.64 0.27
N MET A 170 -9.12 5.72 0.93
CA MET A 170 -9.83 7.00 1.10
C MET A 170 -8.99 8.00 1.87
N ALA A 171 -8.33 7.57 2.96
CA ALA A 171 -7.45 8.42 3.75
C ALA A 171 -6.24 8.92 2.94
N MET A 172 -5.55 8.01 2.24
CA MET A 172 -4.41 8.34 1.38
C MET A 172 -4.83 9.30 0.25
N SER A 173 -5.94 9.02 -0.44
CA SER A 173 -6.45 9.84 -1.54
C SER A 173 -6.87 11.23 -1.09
N CYS A 174 -7.45 11.33 0.11
CA CYS A 174 -7.77 12.62 0.70
C CYS A 174 -6.49 13.45 0.98
N ILE A 175 -5.46 12.84 1.58
CA ILE A 175 -4.20 13.55 1.87
C ILE A 175 -3.47 13.94 0.58
N LEU A 176 -3.46 13.07 -0.43
CA LEU A 176 -2.92 13.39 -1.76
C LEU A 176 -3.71 14.51 -2.45
N SER A 177 -5.03 14.55 -2.28
CA SER A 177 -5.88 15.63 -2.79
C SER A 177 -5.59 16.95 -2.07
N LEU A 178 -5.41 16.94 -0.74
CA LEU A 178 -4.96 18.10 0.03
C LEU A 178 -3.58 18.58 -0.43
N MET A 179 -2.63 17.65 -0.62
CA MET A 179 -1.29 17.94 -1.12
C MET A 179 -1.34 18.65 -2.48
N THR A 180 -2.06 18.08 -3.45
CA THR A 180 -2.16 18.63 -4.81
C THR A 180 -2.92 19.96 -4.82
N MET A 181 -3.86 20.19 -3.91
CA MET A 181 -4.58 21.45 -3.79
C MET A 181 -3.69 22.59 -3.24
N VAL A 182 -2.83 22.29 -2.27
CA VAL A 182 -2.06 23.30 -1.52
C VAL A 182 -0.67 23.57 -2.08
N LEU A 183 0.03 22.58 -2.64
CA LEU A 183 1.38 22.78 -3.20
C LEU A 183 1.36 23.59 -4.49
N SER A 184 2.28 24.55 -4.61
CA SER A 184 2.43 25.40 -5.80
C SER A 184 2.87 24.65 -7.05
N GLN A 185 3.54 23.51 -6.91
CA GLN A 185 4.06 22.70 -8.03
C GLN A 185 2.94 22.10 -8.90
N PHE A 186 1.75 21.93 -8.33
CA PHE A 186 0.57 21.39 -9.03
C PHE A 186 -0.33 22.48 -9.60
N LYS A 187 0.03 23.76 -9.45
CA LYS A 187 -0.76 24.88 -9.97
C LYS A 187 -0.69 24.90 -11.50
N LEU A 188 -1.85 24.94 -12.14
CA LEU A 188 -1.94 25.09 -13.60
C LEU A 188 -1.74 26.56 -14.00
N ALA A 189 -1.18 26.77 -15.19
CA ALA A 189 -0.91 28.11 -15.71
C ALA A 189 -2.19 28.87 -16.08
N SER A 190 -3.22 28.16 -16.57
CA SER A 190 -4.48 28.80 -16.95
C SER A 190 -5.44 28.91 -15.76
N ILE A 191 -6.06 30.09 -15.64
CA ILE A 191 -6.96 30.43 -14.50
C ILE A 191 -8.20 29.53 -14.51
N PHE A 192 -8.78 29.28 -15.68
CA PHE A 192 -9.97 28.44 -15.81
C PHE A 192 -9.68 26.98 -15.41
N GLN A 193 -8.60 26.39 -15.93
CA GLN A 193 -8.25 25.00 -15.57
C GLN A 193 -7.86 24.89 -14.10
N GLU A 194 -7.20 25.89 -13.51
CA GLU A 194 -6.89 25.90 -12.08
C GLU A 194 -8.18 25.95 -11.24
N LYS A 195 -9.17 26.77 -11.62
CA LYS A 195 -10.48 26.80 -10.94
C LYS A 195 -11.17 25.44 -11.01
N CYS A 196 -11.29 24.86 -12.21
CA CYS A 196 -11.87 23.53 -12.39
C CYS A 196 -11.14 22.46 -11.57
N ARG A 197 -9.80 22.47 -11.59
CA ARG A 197 -8.96 21.56 -10.80
C ARG A 197 -9.24 21.70 -9.30
N THR A 198 -9.26 22.93 -8.78
CA THR A 198 -9.54 23.15 -7.35
C THR A 198 -10.95 22.73 -6.94
N MET A 199 -11.95 22.94 -7.81
CA MET A 199 -13.32 22.51 -7.57
C MET A 199 -13.42 20.98 -7.53
N LEU A 200 -12.85 20.30 -8.54
CA LEU A 200 -12.84 18.83 -8.60
C LEU A 200 -12.12 18.21 -7.41
N LEU A 201 -10.97 18.77 -7.01
CA LEU A 201 -10.24 18.30 -5.82
C LEU A 201 -11.03 18.56 -4.53
N GLY A 202 -11.74 19.69 -4.41
CA GLY A 202 -12.62 19.98 -3.28
C GLY A 202 -13.75 18.96 -3.15
N ILE A 203 -14.39 18.61 -4.28
CA ILE A 203 -15.41 17.55 -4.34
C ILE A 203 -14.79 16.19 -3.97
N GLY A 204 -13.59 15.88 -4.47
CA GLY A 204 -12.88 14.66 -4.10
C GLY A 204 -12.61 14.56 -2.60
N ILE A 205 -12.07 15.63 -1.98
CA ILE A 205 -11.83 15.69 -0.52
C ILE A 205 -13.12 15.46 0.25
N PHE A 206 -14.22 16.09 -0.17
CA PHE A 206 -15.54 15.88 0.42
C PHE A 206 -15.96 14.41 0.35
N LEU A 207 -15.94 13.80 -0.84
CA LEU A 207 -16.34 12.41 -1.04
C LEU A 207 -15.47 11.43 -0.25
N PHE A 208 -14.14 11.60 -0.28
CA PHE A 208 -13.22 10.71 0.44
C PHE A 208 -13.45 10.76 1.95
N THR A 209 -13.61 11.95 2.53
CA THR A 209 -13.83 12.11 3.97
C THR A 209 -15.21 11.63 4.41
N MET A 210 -16.25 11.91 3.62
CA MET A 210 -17.58 11.33 3.80
C MET A 210 -17.52 9.80 3.89
N MET A 211 -16.90 9.16 2.88
CA MET A 211 -16.80 7.70 2.83
C MET A 211 -15.97 7.14 3.98
N LEU A 212 -14.86 7.80 4.33
CA LEU A 212 -14.00 7.38 5.45
C LEU A 212 -14.80 7.29 6.76
N VAL A 213 -15.68 8.25 7.03
CA VAL A 213 -16.56 8.24 8.21
C VAL A 213 -17.58 7.10 8.12
N ILE A 214 -18.26 6.94 6.98
CA ILE A 214 -19.28 5.88 6.76
C ILE A 214 -18.69 4.48 6.94
N LEU A 215 -17.43 4.26 6.54
CA LEU A 215 -16.74 2.97 6.67
C LEU A 215 -16.41 2.60 8.13
N GLN A 216 -16.53 3.53 9.09
CA GLN A 216 -16.41 3.31 10.54
C GLN A 216 -15.09 2.67 11.03
N SER A 217 -14.01 2.74 10.24
CA SER A 217 -12.71 2.24 10.71
C SER A 217 -12.05 3.23 11.66
N VAL A 218 -12.17 2.97 12.97
CA VAL A 218 -11.70 3.86 14.06
C VAL A 218 -10.23 4.24 13.90
N THR A 219 -9.39 3.29 13.52
CA THR A 219 -7.93 3.45 13.47
C THR A 219 -7.51 4.29 12.28
N ILE A 220 -8.26 4.18 11.18
CA ILE A 220 -8.06 4.96 9.97
C ILE A 220 -8.61 6.37 10.15
N ILE A 221 -9.75 6.53 10.81
CA ILE A 221 -10.28 7.86 11.21
C ILE A 221 -9.27 8.59 12.10
N LEU A 222 -8.72 7.91 13.12
CA LEU A 222 -7.75 8.52 14.03
C LEU A 222 -6.44 8.88 13.31
N SER A 223 -5.89 7.97 12.51
CA SER A 223 -4.67 8.25 11.75
C SER A 223 -4.90 9.40 10.76
N PHE A 224 -6.03 9.42 10.06
CA PHE A 224 -6.41 10.52 9.18
C PHE A 224 -6.53 11.85 9.94
N ALA A 225 -7.14 11.88 11.12
CA ALA A 225 -7.23 13.07 11.96
C ALA A 225 -5.83 13.59 12.37
N VAL A 226 -4.92 12.71 12.76
CA VAL A 226 -3.53 13.07 13.09
C VAL A 226 -2.79 13.60 11.85
N CYS A 227 -2.89 12.92 10.71
CA CYS A 227 -2.24 13.34 9.46
C CYS A 227 -2.75 14.70 8.96
N THR A 228 -4.07 14.93 9.03
CA THR A 228 -4.68 16.22 8.65
C THR A 228 -4.31 17.33 9.62
N PHE A 229 -4.22 17.05 10.92
CA PHE A 229 -3.72 18.01 11.90
C PHE A 229 -2.26 18.41 11.61
N ILE A 230 -1.38 17.44 11.37
CA ILE A 230 0.02 17.70 10.99
C ILE A 230 0.08 18.50 9.67
N PHE A 231 -0.76 18.16 8.68
CA PHE A 231 -0.87 18.90 7.42
C PHE A 231 -1.21 20.38 7.66
N ILE A 232 -2.18 20.67 8.52
CA ILE A 232 -2.57 22.05 8.86
C ILE A 232 -1.38 22.78 9.49
N CYS A 233 -0.78 22.20 10.53
CA CYS A 233 0.37 22.80 11.23
C CYS A 233 1.52 23.14 10.28
N LEU A 234 1.79 22.28 9.29
CA LEU A 234 2.86 22.51 8.33
C LEU A 234 2.52 23.59 7.30
N PHE A 235 1.32 23.57 6.72
CA PHE A 235 1.00 24.34 5.51
C PHE A 235 0.07 25.54 5.71
N TYR A 236 -0.50 25.74 6.90
CA TYR A 236 -1.41 26.84 7.18
C TYR A 236 -0.77 28.21 6.87
N HIS A 237 0.46 28.43 7.31
CA HIS A 237 1.17 29.69 7.03
C HIS A 237 1.49 29.91 5.55
N LYS A 238 1.61 28.85 4.74
CA LYS A 238 1.94 28.96 3.31
C LYS A 238 0.72 29.36 2.48
N ASN A 239 -0.44 28.77 2.75
CA ASN A 239 -1.65 28.99 1.96
C ASN A 239 -2.91 28.97 2.85
N LYS A 240 -3.07 30.00 3.69
CA LYS A 240 -4.17 30.11 4.68
C LYS A 240 -5.55 29.84 4.08
N LEU A 241 -5.88 30.46 2.95
CA LEU A 241 -7.20 30.33 2.31
C LEU A 241 -7.47 28.89 1.87
N ARG A 242 -6.55 28.26 1.12
CA ARG A 242 -6.76 26.91 0.60
C ARG A 242 -6.84 25.88 1.73
N VAL A 243 -5.97 25.99 2.73
CA VAL A 243 -5.98 25.09 3.89
C VAL A 243 -7.27 25.26 4.70
N SER A 244 -7.71 26.50 4.93
CA SER A 244 -8.96 26.78 5.66
C SER A 244 -10.18 26.26 4.94
N VAL A 245 -10.27 26.45 3.61
CA VAL A 245 -11.36 25.91 2.79
C VAL A 245 -11.37 24.38 2.81
N SER A 246 -10.20 23.73 2.65
CA SER A 246 -10.10 22.28 2.78
C SER A 246 -10.62 21.77 4.12
N TYR A 247 -10.21 22.42 5.22
CA TYR A 247 -10.65 22.01 6.55
C TYR A 247 -12.16 22.18 6.74
N PHE A 248 -12.73 23.28 6.23
CA PHE A 248 -14.17 23.49 6.25
C PHE A 248 -14.91 22.39 5.48
N ILE A 249 -14.40 22.00 4.29
CA ILE A 249 -14.95 20.88 3.52
C ILE A 249 -14.88 19.56 4.31
N ILE A 250 -13.75 19.28 4.95
CA ILE A 250 -13.58 18.08 5.79
C ILE A 250 -14.56 18.09 6.96
N ALA A 251 -14.76 19.24 7.64
CA ALA A 251 -15.69 19.36 8.75
C ALA A 251 -17.14 19.12 8.33
N ILE A 252 -17.57 19.69 7.19
CA ILE A 252 -18.89 19.43 6.62
C ILE A 252 -19.05 17.96 6.25
N ALA A 253 -18.05 17.37 5.61
CA ALA A 253 -18.07 15.96 5.24
C ALA A 253 -18.15 15.04 6.47
N VAL A 254 -17.42 15.34 7.55
CA VAL A 254 -17.54 14.57 8.79
C VAL A 254 -18.94 14.69 9.37
N PHE A 255 -19.52 15.89 9.40
CA PHE A 255 -20.88 16.12 9.91
C PHE A 255 -21.92 15.32 9.12
N ILE A 256 -21.91 15.41 7.79
CA ILE A 256 -22.87 14.68 6.95
C ILE A 256 -22.61 13.17 7.02
N GLY A 257 -21.35 12.72 7.09
CA GLY A 257 -21.00 11.31 7.25
C GLY A 257 -21.55 10.71 8.55
N VAL A 258 -21.42 11.42 9.67
CA VAL A 258 -22.01 11.02 10.96
C VAL A 258 -23.53 10.99 10.89
N TYR A 259 -24.14 11.99 10.25
CA TYR A 259 -25.59 12.05 10.06
C TYR A 259 -26.11 10.85 9.24
N LEU A 260 -25.42 10.47 8.16
CA LEU A 260 -25.78 9.30 7.36
C LEU A 260 -25.72 7.99 8.16
N ILE A 261 -24.70 7.82 9.00
CA ILE A 261 -24.61 6.66 9.90
C ILE A 261 -25.82 6.57 10.82
N GLN A 262 -26.29 7.69 11.37
CA GLN A 262 -27.45 7.72 12.27
C GLN A 262 -28.76 7.37 11.57
N LEU A 263 -28.91 7.73 10.29
CA LEU A 263 -30.10 7.39 9.49
C LEU A 263 -30.20 5.89 9.18
N CYS A 264 -29.07 5.19 9.10
CA CYS A 264 -29.01 3.75 8.77
C CYS A 264 -28.30 2.94 9.87
N PRO A 265 -28.92 2.75 11.05
CA PRO A 265 -28.30 2.06 12.19
C PRO A 265 -28.08 0.55 11.97
N LYS A 266 -28.69 -0.03 10.93
CA LYS A 266 -28.59 -1.47 10.57
C LYS A 266 -27.15 -1.93 10.25
N TYR A 267 -26.22 -1.02 10.03
CA TYR A 267 -24.82 -1.31 9.67
C TYR A 267 -23.80 -1.04 10.79
N ILE A 268 -24.28 -0.74 12.00
CA ILE A 268 -23.44 -0.57 13.20
C ILE A 268 -23.15 -1.97 13.76
N ASP A 269 -21.88 -2.41 13.71
CA ASP A 269 -21.46 -3.66 14.35
C ASP A 269 -21.85 -3.65 15.83
N SER A 270 -22.35 -4.79 16.30
CA SER A 270 -22.54 -5.09 17.71
C SER A 270 -21.21 -4.91 18.48
N GLU A 271 -21.08 -3.78 19.17
CA GLU A 271 -19.86 -3.30 19.84
C GLU A 271 -19.29 -4.24 20.94
N ILE A 272 -20.01 -5.30 21.30
CA ILE A 272 -19.67 -6.17 22.44
C ILE A 272 -18.66 -7.24 22.02
N ILE A 273 -18.85 -7.88 20.87
CA ILE A 273 -17.97 -8.95 20.37
C ILE A 273 -16.61 -8.36 19.97
N ASN A 274 -16.60 -7.18 19.33
CA ASN A 274 -15.37 -6.56 18.84
C ASN A 274 -14.46 -6.05 19.98
N ARG A 275 -15.04 -5.50 21.06
CA ARG A 275 -14.26 -5.03 22.23
C ARG A 275 -13.58 -6.17 22.98
N PHE A 276 -14.28 -7.29 23.15
CA PHE A 276 -13.73 -8.47 23.81
C PHE A 276 -12.63 -9.12 22.96
N HIS A 277 -12.88 -9.26 21.65
CA HIS A 277 -11.92 -9.72 20.67
C HIS A 277 -10.63 -8.89 20.75
N ILE A 278 -10.69 -7.57 20.50
CA ILE A 278 -9.53 -6.66 20.55
C ILE A 278 -8.74 -6.77 21.86
N LYS A 279 -9.43 -6.85 23.00
CA LYS A 279 -8.78 -6.96 24.31
C LYS A 279 -8.03 -8.28 24.49
N GLN A 280 -8.60 -9.41 24.05
CA GLN A 280 -7.91 -10.69 24.06
C GLN A 280 -6.70 -10.70 23.12
N MET A 281 -6.82 -10.07 21.96
CA MET A 281 -5.73 -10.00 20.98
C MET A 281 -4.54 -9.18 21.48
N LEU A 282 -4.82 -8.02 22.07
CA LEU A 282 -3.80 -7.16 22.67
C LEU A 282 -3.08 -7.91 23.80
N ARG A 283 -3.82 -8.61 24.65
CA ARG A 283 -3.24 -9.46 25.70
C ARG A 283 -2.32 -10.52 25.12
N PHE A 284 -2.75 -11.22 24.07
CA PHE A 284 -1.95 -12.24 23.40
C PHE A 284 -0.68 -11.67 22.77
N SER A 285 -0.80 -10.53 22.08
CA SER A 285 0.34 -9.84 21.46
C SER A 285 1.35 -9.35 22.50
N ILE A 286 0.88 -8.83 23.63
CA ILE A 286 1.73 -8.40 24.76
C ILE A 286 2.40 -9.61 25.41
N SER A 287 1.69 -10.71 25.64
CA SER A 287 2.28 -11.92 26.23
C SER A 287 3.38 -12.51 25.35
N LEU A 288 3.18 -12.49 24.02
CA LEU A 288 4.21 -12.91 23.06
C LEU A 288 5.43 -11.98 23.03
N PHE A 289 5.22 -10.67 23.23
CA PHE A 289 6.33 -9.72 23.29
C PHE A 289 7.17 -9.88 24.57
N ILE A 290 6.53 -10.24 25.69
CA ILE A 290 7.21 -10.45 26.98
C ILE A 290 7.94 -11.80 27.02
N SER A 291 7.44 -12.82 26.32
CA SER A 291 8.07 -14.14 26.30
C SER A 291 9.48 -14.11 25.69
N PRO A 292 10.42 -14.94 26.19
CA PRO A 292 11.78 -14.97 25.69
C PRO A 292 11.83 -15.37 24.19
N PRO A 293 12.66 -14.69 23.37
CA PRO A 293 12.71 -14.89 21.92
C PRO A 293 12.95 -16.34 21.49
N THR A 294 13.82 -17.04 22.23
CA THR A 294 14.24 -18.41 21.94
C THR A 294 13.14 -19.46 22.10
N GLU A 295 12.09 -19.17 22.88
CA GLU A 295 11.03 -20.15 23.16
C GLU A 295 9.78 -19.96 22.29
N MET A 296 9.48 -18.70 21.92
CA MET A 296 8.25 -18.34 21.21
C MET A 296 8.45 -17.67 19.85
N TRP A 297 9.59 -17.01 19.57
CA TRP A 297 9.79 -16.24 18.32
C TRP A 297 10.48 -17.04 17.20
N GLU A 298 10.98 -18.24 17.50
CA GLU A 298 11.70 -19.09 16.55
C GLU A 298 10.83 -20.25 16.00
N LYS A 299 9.56 -20.33 16.41
CA LYS A 299 8.65 -21.38 15.91
C LYS A 299 8.12 -21.01 14.53
N PRO A 300 8.25 -21.90 13.52
CA PRO A 300 7.86 -21.61 12.16
C PRO A 300 6.35 -21.37 12.04
N LEU A 301 6.00 -20.52 11.06
CA LEU A 301 4.73 -19.87 10.74
C LEU A 301 3.45 -20.75 10.76
N ILE A 302 3.58 -22.07 10.90
CA ILE A 302 2.50 -23.06 10.71
C ILE A 302 2.20 -23.87 11.98
N MET A 303 3.09 -23.89 12.99
CA MET A 303 2.76 -24.49 14.29
C MET A 303 1.77 -23.64 15.10
N ASN A 304 1.38 -22.47 14.59
CA ASN A 304 0.26 -21.71 15.12
C ASN A 304 -1.10 -22.16 14.60
N ALA A 305 -1.21 -23.02 13.57
CA ALA A 305 -2.49 -23.67 13.27
C ALA A 305 -2.97 -24.52 14.46
N SER A 306 -2.04 -25.07 15.26
CA SER A 306 -2.38 -25.79 16.50
C SER A 306 -2.58 -24.88 17.73
N PHE A 307 -2.12 -23.63 17.71
CA PHE A 307 -2.51 -22.61 18.70
C PHE A 307 -3.82 -21.90 18.32
N GLU A 308 -4.12 -21.80 17.02
CA GLU A 308 -5.43 -21.42 16.47
C GLU A 308 -6.51 -22.45 16.85
N THR A 309 -6.12 -23.72 17.06
CA THR A 309 -7.00 -24.78 17.57
C THR A 309 -7.06 -24.88 19.09
N ASN A 310 -6.26 -24.10 19.85
CA ASN A 310 -6.42 -24.02 21.31
C ASN A 310 -7.61 -23.10 21.64
N GLN A 311 -8.78 -23.66 21.31
CA GLN A 311 -10.12 -23.24 21.66
C GLN A 311 -10.13 -22.72 23.10
N ILE A 312 -10.55 -21.47 23.28
CA ILE A 312 -11.09 -21.04 24.57
C ILE A 312 -12.40 -21.82 24.72
N PRO A 313 -12.50 -22.80 25.63
CA PRO A 313 -13.58 -23.80 25.64
C PRO A 313 -14.95 -23.25 26.08
N PHE A 314 -15.09 -21.92 26.18
CA PHE A 314 -16.24 -21.23 26.77
C PHE A 314 -17.11 -20.47 25.75
N LEU A 315 -16.78 -20.51 24.45
CA LEU A 315 -17.57 -19.86 23.40
C LEU A 315 -17.99 -20.90 22.36
N SER A 316 -19.29 -20.93 22.05
CA SER A 316 -19.92 -21.81 21.05
C SER A 316 -19.20 -21.74 19.70
N SER A 317 -19.40 -22.77 18.87
CA SER A 317 -18.80 -22.92 17.52
C SER A 317 -19.05 -21.75 16.56
N ASP A 318 -19.96 -20.83 16.90
CA ASP A 318 -20.30 -19.66 16.10
C ASP A 318 -19.53 -18.40 16.56
N ASN A 319 -18.82 -18.47 17.69
CA ASN A 319 -18.05 -17.39 18.32
C ASN A 319 -16.56 -17.74 18.44
N TYR A 320 -15.99 -18.38 17.41
CA TYR A 320 -14.55 -18.62 17.36
C TYR A 320 -13.78 -17.30 17.31
N ILE A 321 -13.14 -16.97 18.43
CA ILE A 321 -12.14 -15.91 18.49
C ILE A 321 -10.80 -16.57 18.19
N MET A 322 -10.29 -16.35 16.98
CA MET A 322 -8.98 -16.87 16.56
C MET A 322 -7.87 -15.94 17.08
N PRO A 323 -7.07 -16.33 18.10
CA PRO A 323 -6.00 -15.48 18.59
C PRO A 323 -4.84 -15.51 17.59
N HIS A 324 -4.83 -14.57 16.65
CA HIS A 324 -3.68 -14.34 15.76
C HIS A 324 -3.08 -12.95 16.01
N VAL A 325 -1.77 -12.82 15.77
CA VAL A 325 -1.08 -11.54 15.89
C VAL A 325 -1.47 -10.66 14.70
N PHE A 326 -2.34 -9.68 14.95
CA PHE A 326 -2.84 -8.75 13.93
C PHE A 326 -1.80 -7.70 13.51
N ASN A 327 -0.79 -7.45 14.34
CA ASN A 327 0.30 -6.55 13.96
C ASN A 327 1.22 -7.25 12.97
N GLU A 328 1.24 -6.77 11.73
CA GLU A 328 2.07 -7.32 10.68
C GLU A 328 3.56 -7.25 11.05
N ILE A 329 4.04 -6.11 11.55
CA ILE A 329 5.43 -5.92 11.98
C ILE A 329 5.79 -6.92 13.08
N LEU A 330 4.94 -7.03 14.10
CA LEU A 330 5.17 -7.95 15.22
C LEU A 330 5.16 -9.40 14.73
N ARG A 331 4.21 -9.75 13.85
CA ARG A 331 4.13 -11.07 13.24
C ARG A 331 5.41 -11.41 12.49
N TRP A 332 5.94 -10.50 11.68
CA TRP A 332 7.21 -10.71 10.97
C TRP A 332 8.36 -10.99 11.95
N VAL A 333 8.49 -10.18 13.01
CA VAL A 333 9.52 -10.37 14.05
C VAL A 333 9.35 -11.73 14.74
N MET A 334 8.13 -12.09 15.14
CA MET A 334 7.85 -13.32 15.89
C MET A 334 7.95 -14.60 15.05
N THR A 335 7.96 -14.53 13.72
CA THR A 335 8.02 -15.73 12.86
C THR A 335 9.43 -16.13 12.44
N GLY A 336 10.43 -15.31 12.69
CA GLY A 336 11.81 -15.59 12.27
C GLY A 336 12.86 -15.07 13.24
N GLY A 337 12.49 -14.96 14.52
CA GLY A 337 13.36 -14.61 15.64
C GLY A 337 14.27 -13.41 15.37
N TYR A 338 15.55 -13.58 15.74
CA TYR A 338 16.54 -12.51 15.62
C TYR A 338 16.83 -12.10 14.16
N ILE A 339 16.76 -13.03 13.20
CA ILE A 339 17.01 -12.71 11.78
C ILE A 339 15.94 -11.72 11.29
N ASN A 340 14.67 -12.02 11.55
CA ASN A 340 13.58 -11.13 11.16
C ASN A 340 13.57 -9.83 11.95
N LEU A 341 13.99 -9.84 13.22
CA LEU A 341 14.17 -8.62 14.00
C LEU A 341 15.18 -7.68 13.36
N ILE A 342 16.36 -8.18 12.99
CA ILE A 342 17.42 -7.39 12.34
C ILE A 342 16.92 -6.90 10.97
N PHE A 343 16.30 -7.77 10.18
CA PHE A 343 15.67 -7.40 8.91
C PHE A 343 14.66 -6.25 9.06
N MET A 344 13.72 -6.36 10.00
CA MET A 344 12.72 -5.32 10.26
C MET A 344 13.35 -4.03 10.78
N SER A 345 14.42 -4.11 11.58
CA SER A 345 15.19 -2.94 12.01
C SER A 345 15.79 -2.18 10.82
N PHE A 346 16.34 -2.88 9.82
CA PHE A 346 16.82 -2.26 8.59
C PHE A 346 15.69 -1.60 7.77
N LEU A 347 14.52 -2.24 7.66
CA LEU A 347 13.37 -1.63 6.99
C LEU A 347 12.89 -0.36 7.70
N ILE A 348 12.74 -0.42 9.03
CA ILE A 348 12.27 0.70 9.85
C ILE A 348 13.28 1.85 9.81
N THR A 349 14.57 1.58 9.93
CA THR A 349 15.62 2.61 9.86
C THR A 349 15.66 3.30 8.49
N GLY A 350 15.54 2.54 7.40
CA GLY A 350 15.42 3.11 6.06
C GLY A 350 14.20 4.02 5.91
N GLY A 351 13.04 3.58 6.41
CA GLY A 351 11.81 4.38 6.42
C GLY A 351 11.92 5.66 7.24
N ILE A 352 12.42 5.57 8.48
CA ILE A 352 12.66 6.73 9.36
C ILE A 352 13.62 7.73 8.70
N TYR A 353 14.64 7.23 8.00
CA TYR A 353 15.57 8.11 7.30
C TYR A 353 14.89 8.91 6.18
N VAL A 354 13.98 8.30 5.42
CA VAL A 354 13.16 9.03 4.41
C VAL A 354 12.34 10.13 5.08
N ILE A 355 11.71 9.84 6.23
CA ILE A 355 10.94 10.83 7.02
C ILE A 355 11.86 11.97 7.46
N TYR A 356 12.99 11.66 8.07
CA TYR A 356 13.96 12.63 8.56
C TYR A 356 14.46 13.56 7.43
N GLN A 357 14.83 12.99 6.29
CA GLN A 357 15.24 13.74 5.11
C GLN A 357 14.11 14.67 4.60
N SER A 358 12.87 14.18 4.60
CA SER A 358 11.71 14.97 4.16
C SER A 358 11.50 16.22 5.04
N ILE A 359 11.71 16.10 6.36
CA ILE A 359 11.61 17.19 7.33
C ILE A 359 12.72 18.22 7.13
N ILE A 360 13.98 17.77 7.00
CA ILE A 360 15.12 18.69 6.80
C ILE A 360 14.89 19.55 5.57
N LYS A 361 14.46 18.94 4.46
CA LYS A 361 14.24 19.66 3.21
C LYS A 361 13.05 20.58 3.24
N TYR A 362 11.99 20.19 3.96
CA TYR A 362 10.88 21.08 4.21
C TYR A 362 11.36 22.38 4.89
N LYS A 363 12.26 22.26 5.86
CA LYS A 363 12.89 23.41 6.55
C LYS A 363 13.83 24.20 5.64
N LYS A 364 14.66 23.55 4.83
CA LYS A 364 15.66 24.23 3.97
C LYS A 364 15.07 24.92 2.73
N ASN A 365 14.27 24.18 1.95
CA ASN A 365 13.85 24.63 0.62
C ASN A 365 12.37 25.04 0.58
N GLY A 366 11.63 24.86 1.67
CA GLY A 366 10.18 25.08 1.72
C GLY A 366 9.37 24.12 0.84
N ASN A 367 9.99 23.15 0.17
CA ASN A 367 9.30 22.17 -0.67
C ASN A 367 8.61 21.13 0.20
N GLY A 368 7.28 21.12 0.16
CA GLY A 368 6.44 20.20 0.93
C GLY A 368 6.15 18.85 0.27
N TYR A 369 6.63 18.61 -0.95
CA TYR A 369 6.24 17.43 -1.72
C TYR A 369 6.59 16.09 -1.03
N SER A 370 7.82 15.91 -0.58
CA SER A 370 8.27 14.65 0.05
C SER A 370 7.56 14.38 1.37
N ILE A 371 7.44 15.39 2.24
CA ILE A 371 6.78 15.24 3.54
C ILE A 371 5.28 14.95 3.38
N LEU A 372 4.64 15.50 2.34
CA LEU A 372 3.24 15.23 2.04
C LEU A 372 2.99 13.82 1.48
N LEU A 373 3.91 13.30 0.66
CA LEU A 373 3.86 11.89 0.25
C LEU A 373 4.02 10.97 1.47
N VAL A 374 4.95 11.26 2.37
CA VAL A 374 5.12 10.50 3.62
C VAL A 374 3.83 10.55 4.45
N LEU A 375 3.23 11.73 4.63
CA LEU A 375 1.96 11.88 5.34
C LEU A 375 0.79 11.14 4.67
N ALA A 376 0.79 11.01 3.34
CA ALA A 376 -0.23 10.23 2.64
C ALA A 376 -0.06 8.72 2.86
N LEU A 377 1.17 8.25 3.09
CA LEU A 377 1.49 6.85 3.34
C LEU A 377 1.23 6.43 4.79
N THR A 378 1.27 7.36 5.75
CA THR A 378 1.17 7.05 7.19
C THR A 378 -0.10 6.31 7.61
N PRO A 379 -1.33 6.59 7.09
CA PRO A 379 -2.51 5.81 7.46
C PRO A 379 -2.36 4.32 7.13
N VAL A 380 -1.69 3.98 6.00
CA VAL A 380 -1.48 2.57 5.63
C VAL A 380 -0.52 1.89 6.59
N VAL A 381 0.59 2.56 6.92
CA VAL A 381 1.59 2.04 7.85
C VAL A 381 0.98 1.83 9.24
N ILE A 382 0.15 2.77 9.70
CA ILE A 382 -0.58 2.61 10.97
C ILE A 382 -1.54 1.42 10.90
N ASN A 383 -2.28 1.27 9.79
CA ASN A 383 -3.19 0.13 9.61
C ASN A 383 -2.47 -1.23 9.58
N SER A 384 -1.23 -1.29 9.08
CA SER A 384 -0.42 -2.53 9.11
C SER A 384 -0.05 -3.02 10.52
N ASN A 385 -0.21 -2.18 11.55
CA ASN A 385 -0.06 -2.63 12.95
C ASN A 385 -1.29 -3.33 13.49
N LEU A 386 -2.40 -3.31 12.76
CA LEU A 386 -3.70 -3.80 13.23
C LEU A 386 -4.32 -4.82 12.29
N GLU A 387 -3.88 -4.86 11.04
CA GLU A 387 -4.26 -5.86 10.05
C GLU A 387 -3.08 -6.14 9.12
N HIS A 388 -3.30 -6.96 8.09
CA HIS A 388 -2.27 -7.35 7.13
C HIS A 388 -2.52 -6.77 5.72
N PRO A 389 -2.57 -5.44 5.56
CA PRO A 389 -2.91 -4.82 4.28
C PRO A 389 -1.90 -5.18 3.18
N PHE A 390 -0.61 -5.37 3.52
CA PHE A 390 0.41 -5.71 2.55
C PHE A 390 0.34 -7.18 2.10
N LEU A 391 -0.05 -8.08 3.00
CA LEU A 391 -0.31 -9.48 2.64
C LEU A 391 -1.61 -9.66 1.86
N GLN A 392 -2.58 -8.78 2.07
CA GLN A 392 -3.90 -8.87 1.46
C GLN A 392 -3.93 -8.25 0.05
N SER A 393 -3.18 -7.16 -0.16
CA SER A 393 -3.22 -6.47 -1.46
C SER A 393 -1.86 -5.99 -1.96
N VAL A 394 -1.39 -6.69 -3.00
CA VAL A 394 -0.15 -6.40 -3.72
C VAL A 394 -0.19 -5.03 -4.39
N LEU A 395 -1.38 -4.61 -4.85
CA LEU A 395 -1.58 -3.28 -5.44
C LEU A 395 -1.17 -2.19 -4.45
N HIS A 396 -1.68 -2.24 -3.22
CA HIS A 396 -1.42 -1.23 -2.19
C HIS A 396 0.05 -1.23 -1.78
N TRP A 397 0.59 -2.42 -1.57
CA TRP A 397 2.00 -2.61 -1.28
C TRP A 397 2.91 -1.99 -2.36
N GLY A 398 2.63 -2.25 -3.63
CA GLY A 398 3.39 -1.68 -4.75
C GLY A 398 3.25 -0.16 -4.85
N MET A 399 2.05 0.39 -4.65
CA MET A 399 1.81 1.83 -4.66
C MET A 399 2.58 2.55 -3.54
N ILE A 400 2.65 1.96 -2.36
CA ILE A 400 3.39 2.51 -1.22
C ILE A 400 4.88 2.57 -1.49
N ILE A 401 5.45 1.49 -2.01
CA ILE A 401 6.87 1.43 -2.38
C ILE A 401 7.19 2.47 -3.46
N LEU A 402 6.33 2.58 -4.47
CA LEU A 402 6.50 3.52 -5.57
C LEU A 402 6.42 4.98 -5.08
N PHE A 403 5.42 5.34 -4.26
CA PHE A 403 5.32 6.69 -3.69
C PHE A 403 6.41 7.00 -2.67
N LEU A 404 6.86 6.02 -1.89
CA LEU A 404 8.03 6.17 -1.01
C LEU A 404 9.29 6.47 -1.85
N SER A 405 9.47 5.76 -2.96
CA SER A 405 10.57 6.03 -3.90
C SER A 405 10.48 7.43 -4.52
N PHE A 406 9.28 7.98 -4.75
CA PHE A 406 9.12 9.35 -5.23
C PHE A 406 9.48 10.40 -4.18
N SER A 407 9.19 10.12 -2.90
CA SER A 407 9.60 10.96 -1.79
C SER A 407 11.13 11.05 -1.72
N ASP A 408 11.81 9.91 -1.83
CA ASP A 408 13.28 9.82 -1.80
C ASP A 408 13.93 10.33 -3.11
N ALA A 409 13.35 10.05 -4.28
CA ALA A 409 13.83 10.59 -5.55
C ALA A 409 13.69 12.12 -5.66
N SER A 410 12.89 12.74 -4.79
CA SER A 410 12.72 14.20 -4.80
C SER A 410 14.03 14.93 -4.45
N PHE A 411 14.97 14.26 -3.79
CA PHE A 411 16.28 14.81 -3.43
C PHE A 411 17.28 14.73 -4.60
N PRO A 412 18.23 15.67 -4.73
CA PRO A 412 19.32 15.51 -5.68
C PRO A 412 20.17 14.30 -5.28
N LEU A 413 19.98 13.18 -5.97
CA LEU A 413 20.62 11.90 -5.66
C LEU A 413 22.15 12.01 -5.51
N LYS A 414 22.82 12.93 -6.22
CA LYS A 414 24.27 13.15 -6.11
C LYS A 414 24.73 13.62 -4.72
N GLU A 415 23.89 14.32 -3.98
CA GLU A 415 24.20 14.81 -2.62
C GLU A 415 23.88 13.77 -1.54
N GLN A 416 23.11 12.73 -1.89
CA GLN A 416 22.65 11.69 -0.95
C GLN A 416 23.21 10.30 -1.24
N SER A 417 23.70 10.06 -2.45
CA SER A 417 24.24 8.77 -2.85
C SER A 417 25.61 8.59 -2.20
N ILE A 418 25.65 7.69 -1.22
CA ILE A 418 26.91 7.19 -0.65
C ILE A 418 27.66 6.36 -1.70
N PHE A 419 26.91 5.62 -2.52
CA PHE A 419 27.48 4.64 -3.45
C PHE A 419 26.96 4.84 -4.87
N TYR A 420 27.88 4.78 -5.82
CA TYR A 420 27.57 4.75 -7.25
C TYR A 420 27.94 3.38 -7.80
N ILE A 421 27.00 2.73 -8.49
CA ILE A 421 27.36 1.55 -9.27
C ILE A 421 28.17 2.02 -10.49
N ASN A 422 29.32 1.38 -10.75
CA ASN A 422 30.13 1.65 -11.94
C ASN A 422 29.25 1.57 -13.20
N LYS A 423 29.51 2.42 -14.20
CA LYS A 423 28.69 2.52 -15.43
C LYS A 423 28.51 1.16 -16.14
N HIS A 424 29.56 0.35 -16.20
CA HIS A 424 29.50 -0.99 -16.82
C HIS A 424 28.63 -1.96 -16.02
N LEU A 425 28.77 -1.97 -14.69
CA LEU A 425 27.92 -2.78 -13.80
C LEU A 425 26.47 -2.32 -13.87
N SER A 426 26.23 -1.00 -13.86
CA SER A 426 24.90 -0.41 -13.97
C SER A 426 24.19 -0.85 -15.27
N LEU A 427 24.93 -0.90 -16.38
CA LEU A 427 24.43 -1.42 -17.65
C LEU A 427 24.09 -2.91 -17.57
N LEU A 428 25.01 -3.73 -17.06
CA LEU A 428 24.79 -5.17 -16.88
C LEU A 428 23.58 -5.47 -16.01
N PHE A 429 23.48 -4.82 -14.84
CA PHE A 429 22.33 -4.95 -13.94
C PHE A 429 21.02 -4.50 -14.59
N SER A 430 21.02 -3.36 -15.29
CA SER A 430 19.80 -2.88 -15.96
C SER A 430 19.35 -3.78 -17.13
N PHE A 431 20.28 -4.42 -17.82
CA PHE A 431 19.96 -5.34 -18.91
C PHE A 431 19.48 -6.69 -18.39
N SER A 432 20.14 -7.24 -17.35
CA SER A 432 19.73 -8.51 -16.74
C SER A 432 18.35 -8.38 -16.08
N THR A 433 18.11 -7.29 -15.34
CA THR A 433 16.78 -7.03 -14.74
C THR A 433 15.69 -6.86 -15.78
N PHE A 434 15.99 -6.23 -16.92
CA PHE A 434 15.05 -6.14 -18.04
C PHE A 434 14.68 -7.54 -18.59
N ILE A 435 15.67 -8.38 -18.91
CA ILE A 435 15.46 -9.73 -19.45
C ILE A 435 14.68 -10.59 -18.46
N ILE A 436 15.11 -10.61 -17.19
CA ILE A 436 14.47 -11.41 -16.14
C ILE A 436 13.04 -10.95 -15.92
N GLY A 437 12.78 -9.64 -15.84
CA GLY A 437 11.41 -9.17 -15.65
C GLY A 437 10.52 -9.49 -16.86
N LEU A 438 11.05 -9.42 -18.09
CA LEU A 438 10.29 -9.74 -19.29
C LEU A 438 10.00 -11.24 -19.37
N SER A 439 10.94 -12.11 -19.01
CA SER A 439 10.71 -13.56 -18.96
C SER A 439 9.69 -13.92 -17.89
N VAL A 440 9.79 -13.36 -16.68
CA VAL A 440 8.80 -13.55 -15.61
C VAL A 440 7.41 -13.09 -16.05
N PHE A 441 7.30 -11.96 -16.75
CA PHE A 441 6.03 -11.49 -17.27
C PHE A 441 5.42 -12.47 -18.30
N ILE A 442 6.21 -12.96 -19.27
CA ILE A 442 5.74 -13.94 -20.26
C ILE A 442 5.30 -15.23 -19.57
N ILE A 443 6.10 -15.75 -18.64
CA ILE A 443 5.79 -16.96 -17.88
C ILE A 443 4.49 -16.74 -17.09
N GLY A 444 4.39 -15.64 -16.35
CA GLY A 444 3.19 -15.32 -15.56
C GLY A 444 1.93 -15.19 -16.42
N LEU A 445 2.03 -14.59 -17.60
CA LEU A 445 0.90 -14.46 -18.55
C LEU A 445 0.52 -15.82 -19.15
N SER A 446 1.50 -16.69 -19.43
CA SER A 446 1.24 -18.06 -19.89
C SER A 446 0.57 -18.91 -18.83
N LEU A 447 0.95 -18.77 -17.55
CA LEU A 447 0.32 -19.46 -16.43
C LEU A 447 -1.10 -18.97 -16.18
N PHE A 448 -1.32 -17.65 -16.31
CA PHE A 448 -2.65 -17.05 -16.17
C PHE A 448 -3.61 -17.52 -17.27
N ASN A 449 -3.14 -17.56 -18.53
CA ASN A 449 -3.94 -18.10 -19.64
C ASN A 449 -4.10 -19.63 -19.54
N GLY A 450 -3.10 -20.35 -19.04
CA GLY A 450 -3.13 -21.80 -18.87
C GLY A 450 -4.20 -22.29 -17.90
N GLN A 451 -4.60 -21.49 -16.91
CA GLN A 451 -5.70 -21.84 -16.01
C GLN A 451 -7.06 -21.94 -16.74
N SER A 452 -7.27 -21.20 -17.84
CA SER A 452 -8.45 -21.43 -18.70
C SER A 452 -8.39 -22.75 -19.47
N PHE A 453 -7.19 -23.26 -19.79
CA PHE A 453 -7.00 -24.54 -20.48
C PHE A 453 -7.11 -25.74 -19.51
N PHE A 454 -6.78 -25.55 -18.23
CA PHE A 454 -7.01 -26.56 -17.19
C PHE A 454 -8.49 -26.65 -16.77
N HIS A 455 -9.26 -25.56 -16.89
CA HIS A 455 -10.69 -25.59 -16.58
C HIS A 455 -11.55 -26.35 -17.60
N THR A 456 -11.14 -26.45 -18.87
CA THR A 456 -11.90 -27.21 -19.88
C THR A 456 -11.70 -28.73 -19.79
N ASN A 457 -10.60 -29.21 -19.21
CA ASN A 457 -10.29 -30.65 -19.16
C ASN A 457 -10.64 -31.34 -17.83
N ILE A 458 -11.07 -30.60 -16.81
CA ILE A 458 -11.48 -31.18 -15.51
C ILE A 458 -13.01 -31.40 -15.45
N PHE A 459 -13.79 -30.77 -16.33
CA PHE A 459 -15.23 -31.03 -16.47
C PHE A 459 -15.59 -32.12 -17.50
N SER A 460 -14.61 -32.84 -18.06
CA SER A 460 -14.83 -34.05 -18.87
C SER A 460 -14.61 -35.36 -18.09
N PHE A 461 -14.47 -35.28 -16.77
CA PHE A 461 -14.52 -36.43 -15.86
C PHE A 461 -15.43 -36.08 -14.66
N ALA A 462 -16.73 -36.01 -14.93
CA ALA A 462 -17.79 -36.18 -13.95
C ALA A 462 -18.76 -37.21 -14.51
#